data_AF-Q17G00-F1
#
_entry.id   AF-Q17G00-F1
#
_cell.length_a   1.000
_cell.length_b   1.000
_cell.length_c   1.000
_cell.angle_alpha   90.00
_cell.angle_beta   90.00
_cell.angle_gamma   90.00
#
_symmetry.space_group_name_H-M   'P 1'
#
loop_
_entity.id
_entity.type
_entity.pdbx_description
1 polymer ?
#
loop_
_entity_poly.entity_id
_entity_poly.type
_entity_poly.pdbx_seq_one_letter_code
_entity_poly.pdbx_strand_id
1 'polypeptide(L)'
;MAEIKPELGEIDSDAEQNYSLGSNVDPKNMQELTIYVQNLLQNVQDKFQTMSDQIISRIDDMGTRIDDLEKSIADLMQQAGVEGAEK
;
A
#
# COMPACT_ATOMS: atom_id res chain seq x y z
N MET A 1 -27.01 -29.50 -13.74
CA MET A 1 -26.63 -28.12 -13.39
C MET A 1 -25.31 -28.22 -12.66
N ALA A 2 -24.24 -27.66 -13.22
CA ALA A 2 -22.93 -27.66 -12.56
C ALA A 2 -22.94 -26.58 -11.48
N GLU A 3 -22.71 -26.97 -10.22
CA GLU A 3 -22.47 -26.02 -9.13
C GLU A 3 -21.13 -25.33 -9.37
N ILE A 4 -21.18 -24.06 -9.77
CA ILE A 4 -20.02 -23.19 -9.85
C ILE A 4 -19.70 -22.79 -8.41
N LYS A 5 -18.79 -23.53 -7.77
CA LYS A 5 -18.20 -23.15 -6.49
C LYS A 5 -17.38 -21.88 -6.71
N PRO A 6 -17.65 -20.76 -6.04
CA PRO A 6 -16.79 -19.60 -6.12
C PRO A 6 -15.47 -19.95 -5.41
N GLU A 7 -14.38 -20.06 -6.15
CA GLU A 7 -13.03 -19.97 -5.58
C GLU A 7 -12.86 -18.54 -5.05
N LEU A 8 -13.12 -18.39 -3.76
CA LEU A 8 -12.58 -17.27 -2.99
C LEU A 8 -11.07 -17.42 -3.03
N GLY A 9 -10.40 -16.60 -3.84
CA GLY A 9 -8.94 -16.55 -3.88
C GLY A 9 -8.40 -16.42 -2.47
N GLU A 10 -7.39 -17.23 -2.15
CA GLU A 10 -6.71 -17.22 -0.86
C GLU A 10 -6.23 -15.78 -0.59
N ILE A 11 -6.91 -15.09 0.33
CA ILE A 11 -6.46 -13.80 0.83
C ILE A 11 -5.16 -14.10 1.56
N ASP A 12 -4.07 -13.53 1.07
CA ASP A 12 -2.73 -13.64 1.64
C ASP A 12 -2.79 -13.42 3.15
N SER A 13 -2.55 -14.50 3.90
CA SER A 13 -2.68 -14.57 5.35
C SER A 13 -1.76 -13.60 6.11
N ASP A 14 -0.78 -13.02 5.43
CA ASP A 14 0.13 -12.01 5.99
C ASP A 14 -0.56 -10.64 6.17
N ALA A 15 -1.62 -10.35 5.42
CA ALA A 15 -2.36 -9.09 5.55
C ALA A 15 -3.29 -9.06 6.78
N GLU A 16 -3.88 -10.20 7.16
CA GLU A 16 -4.83 -10.27 8.29
C GLU A 16 -4.13 -10.18 9.65
N GLN A 17 -2.89 -10.66 9.79
CA GLN A 17 -2.13 -10.49 11.03
C GLN A 17 -1.77 -9.02 11.32
N ASN A 18 -1.74 -8.18 10.29
CA ASN A 18 -1.33 -6.78 10.44
C ASN A 18 -2.39 -5.89 11.12
N TYR A 19 -3.65 -6.31 11.23
CA TYR A 19 -4.70 -5.53 11.89
C TYR A 19 -5.06 -5.99 13.30
N SER A 20 -4.41 -7.05 13.80
CA SER A 20 -4.53 -7.44 15.19
C SER A 20 -3.73 -6.46 16.05
N LEU A 21 -4.42 -5.46 16.59
CA LEU A 21 -3.89 -4.54 17.61
C LEU A 21 -3.67 -5.33 18.91
N GLY A 22 -2.54 -6.02 18.96
CA GLY A 22 -1.89 -6.62 20.13
C GLY A 22 -2.76 -7.08 21.30
N SER A 23 -2.81 -8.41 21.47
CA SER A 23 -2.86 -9.14 22.74
C SER A 23 -4.01 -8.81 23.72
N ASN A 24 -4.80 -9.83 24.07
CA ASN A 24 -5.77 -9.82 25.20
C ASN A 24 -5.04 -9.59 26.55
N VAL A 25 -4.55 -8.38 26.80
CA VAL A 25 -3.98 -7.98 28.09
C VAL A 25 -5.07 -7.21 28.81
N ASP A 26 -5.58 -7.79 29.90
CA ASP A 26 -6.49 -7.12 30.83
C ASP A 26 -5.61 -6.47 31.93
N PRO A 27 -5.35 -5.15 31.87
CA PRO A 27 -4.45 -4.49 32.81
C PRO A 27 -5.06 -4.49 34.22
N LYS A 28 -4.33 -5.01 35.20
CA LYS A 28 -4.85 -5.23 36.57
C LYS A 28 -4.75 -4.00 37.47
N ASN A 29 -4.02 -2.98 37.04
CA ASN A 29 -3.85 -1.71 37.76
C ASN A 29 -3.59 -0.54 36.80
N MET A 30 -3.60 0.69 37.34
CA MET A 30 -3.46 1.91 36.56
C MET A 30 -2.11 2.03 35.85
N GLN A 31 -1.02 1.53 36.45
CA GLN A 31 0.32 1.58 35.83
C GLN A 31 0.40 0.64 34.62
N GLU A 32 -0.14 -0.58 34.76
CA GLU A 32 -0.25 -1.54 33.65
C GLU A 32 -1.13 -1.01 32.53
N LEU A 33 -2.24 -0.33 32.86
CA LEU A 33 -3.11 0.30 31.86
C LEU A 33 -2.36 1.40 31.09
N THR A 34 -1.59 2.24 31.78
CA THR A 34 -0.79 3.28 31.11
C THR A 34 0.23 2.68 30.16
N ILE A 35 0.95 1.64 30.59
CA ILE A 35 1.93 0.94 29.74
C ILE A 35 1.24 0.28 28.54
N TYR A 36 0.09 -0.35 28.76
CA TYR A 36 -0.70 -0.98 27.69
C TYR A 36 -1.14 0.04 26.64
N VAL A 37 -1.71 1.18 27.05
CA VAL A 37 -2.12 2.25 26.14
C VAL A 37 -0.92 2.82 25.39
N GLN A 38 0.22 3.01 26.07
CA GLN A 38 1.44 3.48 25.42
C GLN A 38 1.92 2.52 24.34
N ASN A 39 1.94 1.22 24.62
CA ASN A 39 2.33 0.19 23.65
C ASN A 39 1.35 0.11 22.48
N LEU A 40 0.04 0.25 22.75
CA LEU A 40 -0.99 0.26 21.72
C LEU A 40 -0.82 1.45 20.78
N LEU A 41 -0.61 2.65 21.32
CA LEU A 41 -0.39 3.85 20.53
C LEU A 41 0.89 3.75 19.69
N GLN A 42 1.97 3.21 20.26
CA GLN A 42 3.20 2.96 19.51
C GLN A 42 2.96 1.99 18.36
N ASN A 43 2.23 0.89 18.61
CA ASN A 43 1.93 -0.09 17.58
C ASN A 43 1.08 0.50 16.43
N VAL A 44 0.10 1.35 16.75
CA VAL A 44 -0.69 2.08 15.75
C VAL A 44 0.21 3.00 14.93
N GLN A 45 1.12 3.73 15.58
CA GLN A 45 2.06 4.63 14.91
C GLN A 45 2.98 3.87 13.95
N ASP A 46 3.58 2.78 14.40
CA ASP A 46 4.51 1.97 13.59
C ASP A 46 3.79 1.38 12.36
N LYS A 47 2.54 0.91 12.54
CA LYS A 47 1.70 0.41 11.45
C LYS A 47 1.34 1.52 10.46
N PHE A 48 0.94 2.69 10.96
CA PHE A 48 0.61 3.83 10.11
C PHE A 48 1.84 4.30 9.31
N GLN A 49 3.02 4.33 9.93
CA GLN A 49 4.27 4.66 9.25
C GLN A 49 4.57 3.64 8.15
N THR A 50 4.50 2.35 8.47
CA THR A 50 4.73 1.27 7.49
C THR A 50 3.77 1.37 6.29
N MET A 51 2.48 1.62 6.53
CA MET A 51 1.50 1.83 5.46
C MET A 51 1.82 3.08 4.63
N SER A 52 2.23 4.17 5.30
CA SER A 52 2.61 5.42 4.63
C SER A 52 3.83 5.22 3.73
N ASP A 53 4.84 4.49 4.20
CA ASP A 53 6.05 4.17 3.43
C ASP A 53 5.72 3.32 2.20
N GLN A 54 4.80 2.35 2.33
CA GLN A 54 4.31 1.55 1.20
C GLN A 54 3.57 2.40 0.16
N ILE A 55 2.77 3.39 0.59
CA ILE A 55 2.08 4.31 -0.32
C ILE A 55 3.10 5.17 -1.07
N ILE A 56 4.11 5.71 -0.37
CA ILE A 56 5.17 6.51 -0.98
C ILE A 56 5.93 5.69 -2.03
N SER A 57 6.34 4.46 -1.69
CA SER A 57 7.02 3.56 -2.64
C SER A 57 6.18 3.31 -3.90
N ARG A 58 4.86 3.12 -3.77
CA ARG A 58 3.98 2.95 -4.93
C ARG A 58 3.87 4.22 -5.77
N ILE A 59 3.92 5.40 -5.14
CA ILE A 59 3.91 6.69 -5.85
C ILE A 59 5.20 6.86 -6.63
N ASP A 60 6.35 6.54 -6.05
CA ASP A 60 7.65 6.62 -6.72
C ASP A 60 7.72 5.68 -7.93
N ASP A 61 7.20 4.46 -7.78
CA ASP A 61 7.07 3.50 -8.89
C ASP A 61 6.16 4.03 -10.00
N MET A 62 5.03 4.65 -9.64
CA MET A 62 4.13 5.29 -10.61
C MET A 62 4.82 6.46 -11.31
N GLY A 63 5.61 7.27 -10.61
CA GLY A 63 6.40 8.36 -11.19
C GLY A 63 7.37 7.86 -12.26
N THR A 64 8.14 6.81 -11.95
CA THR A 64 9.06 6.18 -12.90
C THR A 64 8.34 5.67 -14.15
N ARG A 65 7.17 5.04 -13.97
CA ARG A 65 6.35 4.55 -15.09
C ARG A 65 5.78 5.69 -15.94
N ILE A 66 5.47 6.84 -15.34
CA ILE A 66 5.04 8.03 -16.08
C ILE A 66 6.19 8.55 -16.92
N ASP A 67 7.40 8.67 -16.36
CA ASP A 67 8.59 9.12 -17.10
C ASP A 67 8.87 8.22 -18.33
N ASP A 68 8.76 6.90 -18.16
CA ASP A 68 8.91 5.93 -19.25
C ASP A 68 7.82 6.08 -20.33
N LEU A 69 6.59 6.38 -19.92
CA LEU A 69 5.48 6.64 -20.85
C LEU A 69 5.70 7.95 -21.61
N GLU A 70 6.14 9.02 -20.95
CA GLU A 70 6.46 10.30 -21.57
C GLU A 70 7.54 10.14 -22.63
N LYS A 71 8.60 9.38 -22.31
CA LYS A 71 9.67 9.06 -23.28
C LYS A 71 9.14 8.26 -24.47
N SER A 72 8.34 7.22 -24.21
CA SER A 72 7.76 6.39 -25.27
C SER A 72 6.86 7.21 -26.21
N ILE A 73 6.10 8.15 -25.66
CA ILE A 73 5.26 9.07 -26.44
C ILE A 73 6.12 10.02 -27.28
N ALA A 74 7.18 10.60 -26.70
CA ALA A 74 8.10 11.48 -27.43
C ALA A 74 8.74 10.75 -28.63
N ASP A 75 9.23 9.52 -28.42
CA ASP A 75 9.79 8.68 -29.48
C ASP A 75 8.75 8.38 -30.57
N LEU A 76 7.50 8.07 -30.19
CA LEU A 76 6.40 7.84 -31.15
C LEU A 76 6.04 9.10 -31.94
N MET A 77 5.99 10.28 -31.29
CA MET A 77 5.72 11.55 -31.95
C MET A 77 6.81 11.89 -32.98
N GLN A 78 8.07 11.64 -32.63
CA GLN A 78 9.20 11.80 -33.54
C GLN A 78 9.13 10.81 -34.72
N GLN A 79 8.86 9.53 -34.47
CA GLN A 79 8.74 8.51 -35.52
C GLN A 79 7.57 8.76 -36.47
N ALA A 80 6.45 9.25 -35.95
CA ALA A 80 5.28 9.60 -36.74
C ALA A 80 5.46 10.91 -37.53
N GLY A 81 6.60 11.59 -37.39
CA GLY A 81 6.89 12.84 -38.10
C GLY A 81 5.98 13.99 -37.67
N VAL A 82 5.41 13.93 -36.46
CA VAL A 82 4.51 14.96 -35.92
C VAL A 82 5.28 16.20 -35.46
N GLU A 83 6.61 16.14 -35.47
CA GLU A 83 7.52 17.29 -35.40
C GLU A 83 7.38 18.18 -36.66
N GLY A 84 6.25 18.89 -36.83
CA GLY A 84 6.09 19.81 -37.95
C GLY A 84 4.70 20.35 -38.30
N ALA A 85 3.64 20.08 -37.55
CA ALA A 85 2.29 20.55 -37.89
C ALA A 85 1.86 21.88 -37.25
N GLU A 86 2.79 22.63 -36.63
CA GLU A 86 2.54 23.97 -36.09
C GLU A 86 3.61 24.95 -36.58
N LYS A 87 3.39 25.51 -37.78
CA LYS A 87 3.92 26.81 -38.21
C LYS A 87 2.82 27.60 -38.89
#